data_AF-A0A4Q2YJV5-F1
#
_entry.id   AF-A0A4Q2YJV5-F1
#
_cell.length_a   1.000
_cell.length_b   1.000
_cell.length_c   1.000
_cell.angle_alpha   90.00
_cell.angle_beta   90.00
_cell.angle_gamma   90.00
#
_symmetry.space_group_name_H-M   'P 1'
#
loop_
_entity.id
_entity.type
_entity.pdbx_description
1 polymer ?
#
loop_
_entity_poly.entity_id
_entity_poly.type
_entity_poly.pdbx_seq_one_letter_code
_entity_poly.pdbx_strand_id
1 'polypeptide(L)'
;MKRHTPVMHIALLGMLCAVAAFLGRQLHSASPSSAGIENALHHSRPDRPGRSASSLSSQAHDLAALQRLRERQEQIQPAESLQLARIPTPALREMIHSHGASLLSAASDSEAAPHGEFLRLAAVELYRRDGTEAYTWAAATPSRAVREILSHSIIIAAAADEPLLAKKWLDHCVPETTGSLTYEFEESLIKGALKRGGPKEAARLIGLLDLKDLRLPASHYPDGYDFKGLYSALAGKADLSSALGHWAMRDPDGAWAAVREDLHDKSLTEKVDAGKTFTTILQARLLHNDAAEGIPWGTARLAEFPPEDRPGILKDIASTTGRLSSYSLTAFAVALSPTDRNTLAGVLVKQHHNRERTYAVLETLPRADMLLHLANSYDVHRSRIDLAPAAAVNNPPTSRHVRSSAEASRFFADAEKRFSLTPEEITRMKAAPDR
;
A
#
# COMPACT_ATOMS: atom_id res chain seq x y z
N MET A 1 10.02 -1.33 -38.17
CA MET A 1 8.72 -2.02 -38.10
C MET A 1 8.92 -3.44 -37.60
N LYS A 2 8.41 -3.76 -36.41
CA LYS A 2 7.80 -5.05 -36.02
C LYS A 2 7.27 -4.87 -34.60
N ARG A 3 5.94 -4.72 -34.51
CA ARG A 3 5.19 -4.70 -33.25
C ARG A 3 5.15 -6.12 -32.72
N HIS A 4 5.48 -6.32 -31.45
CA HIS A 4 5.15 -7.55 -30.73
C HIS A 4 4.11 -7.27 -29.65
N THR A 5 3.21 -8.24 -29.54
CA THR A 5 1.81 -8.20 -29.12
C THR A 5 1.60 -8.59 -27.65
N PRO A 6 0.42 -8.27 -27.08
CA PRO A 6 0.02 -8.55 -25.70
C PRO A 6 -0.43 -10.02 -25.51
N VAL A 7 0.49 -10.97 -25.63
CA VAL A 7 0.18 -12.41 -25.42
C VAL A 7 0.42 -12.86 -23.98
N MET A 8 1.16 -12.08 -23.19
CA MET A 8 1.61 -12.50 -21.86
C MET A 8 0.50 -12.47 -20.78
N HIS A 9 -0.56 -11.69 -20.97
CA HIS A 9 -1.65 -11.60 -19.97
C HIS A 9 -2.70 -12.72 -20.10
N ILE A 10 -2.85 -13.31 -21.29
CA ILE A 10 -3.78 -14.43 -21.51
C ILE A 10 -3.19 -15.74 -20.96
N ALA A 11 -1.86 -15.90 -21.01
CA ALA A 11 -1.18 -17.06 -20.43
C ALA A 11 -1.30 -17.12 -18.89
N LEU A 12 -1.33 -15.96 -18.22
CA LEU A 12 -1.43 -15.89 -16.75
C LEU A 12 -2.86 -16.20 -16.24
N LEU A 13 -3.90 -15.80 -16.98
CA LEU A 13 -5.29 -16.15 -16.64
C LEU A 13 -5.61 -17.63 -16.92
N GLY A 14 -5.02 -18.22 -17.96
CA GLY A 14 -5.18 -19.65 -18.26
C GLY A 14 -4.55 -20.57 -17.20
N MET A 15 -3.44 -20.15 -16.60
CA MET A 15 -2.75 -20.92 -15.56
C MET A 15 -3.54 -20.94 -14.23
N LEU A 16 -4.23 -19.86 -13.89
CA LEU A 16 -5.10 -19.78 -12.70
C LEU A 16 -6.35 -20.70 -12.81
N CYS A 17 -6.91 -20.87 -14.01
CA CYS A 17 -8.05 -21.78 -14.21
C CYS A 17 -7.64 -23.26 -14.20
N ALA A 18 -6.42 -23.59 -14.63
CA ALA A 18 -5.93 -24.96 -14.65
C ALA A 18 -5.61 -25.50 -13.24
N VAL A 19 -5.14 -24.65 -12.33
CA VAL A 19 -4.86 -25.03 -10.93
C VAL A 19 -6.16 -25.32 -10.15
N ALA A 20 -7.22 -24.55 -10.39
CA ALA A 20 -8.54 -24.79 -9.79
C ALA A 20 -9.18 -26.11 -10.26
N ALA A 21 -8.97 -26.51 -11.52
CA ALA A 21 -9.48 -27.76 -12.07
C ALA A 21 -8.70 -29.00 -11.59
N PHE A 22 -7.40 -28.86 -11.28
CA PHE A 22 -6.56 -29.96 -10.81
C PHE A 22 -6.81 -30.29 -9.34
N LEU A 23 -7.02 -29.29 -8.48
CA LEU A 23 -7.36 -29.48 -7.06
C LEU A 23 -8.77 -30.08 -6.85
N GLY A 24 -9.72 -29.82 -7.76
CA GLY A 24 -11.07 -30.42 -7.70
C GLY A 24 -11.14 -31.93 -8.00
N ARG A 25 -10.14 -32.49 -8.70
CA ARG A 25 -10.13 -33.91 -9.12
C ARG A 25 -9.48 -34.86 -8.13
N GLN A 26 -8.63 -34.39 -7.22
CA GLN A 26 -7.93 -35.24 -6.24
C GLN A 26 -8.78 -35.58 -5.00
N LEU A 27 -9.92 -34.89 -4.77
CA LEU A 27 -10.74 -35.05 -3.56
C LEU A 27 -12.01 -35.92 -3.73
N HIS A 28 -12.21 -36.58 -4.87
CA HIS A 28 -13.44 -37.36 -5.16
C HIS A 28 -13.28 -38.90 -5.13
N SER A 29 -12.18 -39.44 -4.62
CA SER A 29 -11.99 -40.90 -4.51
C SER A 29 -11.73 -41.36 -3.08
N ALA A 30 -12.75 -41.33 -2.23
CA ALA A 30 -12.88 -42.23 -1.08
C ALA A 30 -14.30 -42.12 -0.51
N SER A 31 -15.19 -42.99 -0.97
CA SER A 31 -16.48 -43.23 -0.31
C SER A 31 -16.38 -44.57 0.41
N PRO A 32 -16.39 -44.62 1.76
CA PRO A 32 -16.68 -45.84 2.47
C PRO A 32 -18.17 -45.94 2.80
N SER A 33 -18.68 -47.12 2.50
CA SER A 33 -20.03 -47.63 2.75
C SER A 33 -20.44 -47.56 4.21
N SER A 34 -21.72 -47.25 4.41
CA SER A 34 -22.49 -47.45 5.63
C SER A 34 -22.50 -48.93 6.08
N ALA A 35 -22.16 -49.18 7.35
CA ALA A 35 -22.68 -50.32 8.10
C ALA A 35 -22.62 -50.02 9.62
N GLY A 36 -23.82 -50.04 10.23
CA GLY A 36 -24.17 -50.34 11.63
C GLY A 36 -23.27 -49.93 12.79
N ILE A 37 -23.87 -49.30 13.81
CA ILE A 37 -24.00 -49.88 15.17
C ILE A 37 -25.02 -49.05 15.97
N GLU A 38 -26.00 -49.75 16.53
CA GLU A 38 -26.98 -49.29 17.51
C GLU A 38 -26.40 -49.23 18.94
N ASN A 39 -27.00 -48.34 19.74
CA ASN A 39 -27.30 -48.43 21.18
C ASN A 39 -26.24 -48.18 22.29
N ALA A 40 -26.79 -47.53 23.34
CA ALA A 40 -26.37 -47.40 24.74
C ALA A 40 -25.25 -46.37 25.05
N LEU A 41 -25.29 -45.53 26.10
CA LEU A 41 -26.15 -45.44 27.29
C LEU A 41 -25.99 -44.04 27.94
N HIS A 42 -27.04 -43.64 28.67
CA HIS A 42 -27.12 -42.51 29.60
C HIS A 42 -25.97 -42.45 30.63
N HIS A 43 -25.43 -41.25 30.88
CA HIS A 43 -25.05 -40.81 32.23
C HIS A 43 -25.19 -39.29 32.38
N SER A 44 -25.66 -38.90 33.57
CA SER A 44 -26.23 -37.61 33.93
C SER A 44 -25.30 -36.81 34.85
N ARG A 45 -25.07 -35.51 34.54
CA ARG A 45 -24.80 -34.33 35.42
C ARG A 45 -23.56 -34.36 36.37
N PRO A 46 -23.08 -33.22 36.98
CA PRO A 46 -23.81 -31.99 37.34
C PRO A 46 -23.18 -30.61 36.99
N ASP A 47 -24.10 -29.65 36.83
CA ASP A 47 -24.13 -28.24 37.27
C ASP A 47 -23.05 -27.22 36.87
N ARG A 48 -23.44 -26.32 35.95
CA ARG A 48 -22.85 -24.98 35.78
C ARG A 48 -23.96 -23.92 35.95
N PRO A 49 -23.76 -22.88 36.78
CA PRO A 49 -24.83 -21.94 37.11
C PRO A 49 -25.11 -20.94 35.98
N GLY A 50 -26.38 -20.93 35.56
CA GLY A 50 -27.21 -19.77 35.26
C GLY A 50 -26.65 -18.67 34.35
N ARG A 51 -26.90 -18.79 33.04
CA ARG A 51 -27.07 -17.63 32.15
C ARG A 51 -28.54 -17.59 31.73
N SER A 52 -29.22 -16.51 32.11
CA SER A 52 -30.65 -16.28 31.90
C SER A 52 -31.09 -16.58 30.48
N ALA A 53 -32.10 -17.44 30.36
CA ALA A 53 -32.82 -17.70 29.12
C ALA A 53 -33.57 -16.44 28.69
N SER A 54 -33.00 -15.68 27.78
CA SER A 54 -33.78 -14.83 26.88
C SER A 54 -34.46 -15.75 25.87
N SER A 55 -35.79 -15.74 25.88
CA SER A 55 -36.64 -16.40 24.90
C SER A 55 -36.36 -15.84 23.51
N LEU A 56 -35.47 -16.49 22.77
CA LEU A 56 -35.36 -16.29 21.34
C LEU A 56 -36.16 -17.42 20.68
N SER A 57 -37.31 -16.99 20.17
CA SER A 57 -38.10 -17.66 19.14
C SER A 57 -37.23 -18.49 18.20
N SER A 58 -37.72 -19.68 17.85
CA SER A 58 -37.22 -20.53 16.77
C SER A 58 -37.10 -19.72 15.46
N GLN A 59 -35.98 -19.06 15.24
CA GLN A 59 -35.57 -18.63 13.92
C GLN A 59 -35.18 -19.91 13.19
N ALA A 60 -36.08 -20.37 12.32
CA ALA A 60 -35.76 -21.36 11.32
C ALA A 60 -34.42 -20.96 10.67
N HIS A 61 -33.46 -21.87 10.72
CA HIS A 61 -32.17 -21.72 10.06
C HIS A 61 -32.39 -21.66 8.55
N ASP A 62 -32.65 -20.46 8.04
CA ASP A 62 -32.78 -20.20 6.60
C ASP A 62 -31.44 -20.54 5.95
N LEU A 63 -31.48 -21.50 5.03
CA LEU A 63 -30.31 -21.98 4.29
C LEU A 63 -29.66 -20.82 3.51
N ALA A 64 -30.44 -19.82 3.07
CA ALA A 64 -29.92 -18.62 2.43
C ALA A 64 -29.14 -17.71 3.42
N ALA A 65 -29.56 -17.64 4.68
CA ALA A 65 -28.83 -16.89 5.71
C ALA A 65 -27.52 -17.58 6.08
N LEU A 66 -27.51 -18.93 6.14
CA LEU A 66 -26.30 -19.72 6.34
C LEU A 66 -25.35 -19.65 5.14
N GLN A 67 -25.87 -19.65 3.92
CA GLN A 67 -25.07 -19.45 2.70
C GLN A 67 -24.44 -18.06 2.67
N ARG A 68 -25.19 -16.99 2.96
CA ARG A 68 -24.61 -15.63 3.07
C ARG A 68 -23.60 -15.50 4.19
N LEU A 69 -23.79 -16.19 5.32
CA LEU A 69 -22.83 -16.22 6.42
C LEU A 69 -21.57 -16.99 6.04
N ARG A 70 -21.72 -18.09 5.30
CA ARG A 70 -20.61 -18.87 4.74
C ARG A 70 -19.85 -18.08 3.67
N GLU A 71 -20.52 -17.42 2.74
CA GLU A 71 -19.92 -16.55 1.72
C GLU A 71 -19.16 -15.38 2.37
N ARG A 72 -19.73 -14.77 3.43
CA ARG A 72 -19.02 -13.77 4.23
C ARG A 72 -17.83 -14.37 4.96
N GLN A 73 -17.94 -15.58 5.51
CA GLN A 73 -16.81 -16.26 6.16
C GLN A 73 -15.72 -16.65 5.17
N GLU A 74 -16.06 -17.09 3.96
CA GLU A 74 -15.12 -17.41 2.87
C GLU A 74 -14.47 -16.15 2.28
N GLN A 75 -15.16 -14.99 2.31
CA GLN A 75 -14.56 -13.69 2.00
C GLN A 75 -13.60 -13.20 3.10
N ILE A 76 -13.77 -13.65 4.35
CA ILE A 76 -12.97 -13.20 5.51
C ILE A 76 -11.85 -14.19 5.85
N GLN A 77 -11.99 -15.48 5.51
CA GLN A 77 -11.01 -16.54 5.77
C GLN A 77 -10.87 -17.46 4.56
N PRO A 78 -9.63 -17.78 4.11
CA PRO A 78 -9.40 -18.75 3.05
C PRO A 78 -10.08 -20.09 3.38
N ALA A 79 -10.68 -20.75 2.38
CA ALA A 79 -11.31 -22.06 2.54
C ALA A 79 -10.37 -23.10 3.18
N GLU A 80 -9.07 -22.96 2.93
CA GLU A 80 -7.99 -23.77 3.51
C GLU A 80 -7.89 -23.61 5.03
N SER A 81 -8.08 -22.40 5.57
CA SER A 81 -8.08 -22.16 7.02
C SER A 81 -9.20 -22.93 7.73
N LEU A 82 -10.37 -23.04 7.10
CA LEU A 82 -11.50 -23.82 7.65
C LEU A 82 -11.25 -25.32 7.63
N GLN A 83 -10.43 -25.82 6.71
CA GLN A 83 -10.03 -27.23 6.67
C GLN A 83 -9.01 -27.52 7.77
N LEU A 84 -8.00 -26.66 7.94
CA LEU A 84 -7.01 -26.78 9.02
C LEU A 84 -7.67 -26.82 10.39
N ALA A 85 -8.71 -25.99 10.60
CA ALA A 85 -9.50 -25.96 11.82
C ALA A 85 -10.13 -27.31 12.24
N ARG A 86 -10.31 -28.25 11.29
CA ARG A 86 -10.89 -29.58 11.54
C ARG A 86 -9.85 -30.65 11.85
N ILE A 87 -8.57 -30.40 11.55
CA ILE A 87 -7.48 -31.36 11.74
C ILE A 87 -7.06 -31.32 13.22
N PRO A 88 -6.95 -32.44 13.94
CA PRO A 88 -6.45 -32.45 15.32
C PRO A 88 -5.05 -31.86 15.45
N THR A 89 -4.75 -31.17 16.57
CA THR A 89 -3.46 -30.49 16.79
C THR A 89 -2.23 -31.40 16.59
N PRO A 90 -2.18 -32.66 17.08
CA PRO A 90 -1.04 -33.54 16.84
C PRO A 90 -0.82 -33.81 15.34
N ALA A 91 -1.88 -34.11 14.60
CA ALA A 91 -1.83 -34.34 13.16
C ALA A 91 -1.40 -33.07 12.41
N LEU A 92 -1.85 -31.88 12.85
CA LEU A 92 -1.45 -30.61 12.26
C LEU A 92 0.06 -30.35 12.43
N ARG A 93 0.63 -30.66 13.60
CA ARG A 93 2.09 -30.56 13.85
C ARG A 93 2.88 -31.53 12.98
N GLU A 94 2.39 -32.76 12.79
CA GLU A 94 3.01 -33.73 11.87
C GLU A 94 2.99 -33.24 10.41
N MET A 95 1.85 -32.68 9.96
CA MET A 95 1.74 -32.09 8.63
C MET A 95 2.70 -30.91 8.45
N ILE A 96 2.85 -30.05 9.47
CA ILE A 96 3.84 -28.96 9.45
C ILE A 96 5.26 -29.51 9.30
N HIS A 97 5.63 -30.58 10.01
CA HIS A 97 6.95 -31.19 9.84
C HIS A 97 7.15 -31.75 8.42
N SER A 98 6.14 -32.42 7.87
CA SER A 98 6.17 -32.94 6.50
C SER A 98 6.33 -31.83 5.45
N HIS A 99 5.49 -30.79 5.52
CA HIS A 99 5.57 -29.64 4.62
C HIS A 99 6.88 -28.85 4.82
N GLY A 100 7.38 -28.75 6.05
CA GLY A 100 8.67 -28.15 6.35
C GLY A 100 9.84 -28.90 5.70
N ALA A 101 9.81 -30.24 5.70
CA ALA A 101 10.80 -31.05 5.00
C ALA A 101 10.71 -30.85 3.48
N SER A 102 9.49 -30.86 2.91
CA SER A 102 9.27 -30.62 1.49
C SER A 102 9.75 -29.24 1.04
N LEU A 103 9.49 -28.20 1.85
CA LEU A 103 9.98 -26.84 1.62
C LEU A 103 11.50 -26.79 1.50
N LEU A 104 12.21 -27.47 2.41
CA LEU A 104 13.68 -27.50 2.42
C LEU A 104 14.27 -28.28 1.23
N SER A 105 13.51 -29.21 0.66
CA SER A 105 13.93 -30.04 -0.48
C SER A 105 13.49 -29.50 -1.85
N ALA A 106 12.68 -28.44 -1.89
CA ALA A 106 12.14 -27.89 -3.13
C ALA A 106 13.26 -27.38 -4.04
N ALA A 107 13.20 -27.71 -5.34
CA ALA A 107 14.23 -27.32 -6.31
C ALA A 107 14.01 -25.90 -6.86
N SER A 108 12.83 -25.34 -6.65
CA SER A 108 12.47 -24.00 -7.13
C SER A 108 11.50 -23.28 -6.18
N ASP A 109 11.45 -21.95 -6.30
CA ASP A 109 10.50 -21.12 -5.54
C ASP A 109 9.04 -21.49 -5.83
N SER A 110 8.73 -21.94 -7.05
CA SER A 110 7.38 -22.36 -7.42
C SER A 110 6.95 -23.64 -6.69
N GLU A 111 7.90 -24.53 -6.38
CA GLU A 111 7.65 -25.74 -5.60
C GLU A 111 7.59 -25.42 -4.09
N ALA A 112 8.42 -24.48 -3.63
CA ALA A 112 8.50 -24.05 -2.24
C ALA A 112 7.25 -23.25 -1.78
N ALA A 113 6.72 -22.38 -2.64
CA ALA A 113 5.62 -21.46 -2.33
C ALA A 113 4.39 -22.12 -1.66
N PRO A 114 3.79 -23.20 -2.19
CA PRO A 114 2.61 -23.81 -1.57
C PRO A 114 2.91 -24.40 -0.19
N HIS A 115 4.11 -24.93 0.04
CA HIS A 115 4.50 -25.41 1.37
C HIS A 115 4.67 -24.25 2.35
N GLY A 116 5.27 -23.15 1.91
CA GLY A 116 5.39 -21.93 2.71
C GLY A 116 4.02 -21.39 3.15
N GLU A 117 3.07 -21.31 2.22
CA GLU A 117 1.71 -20.81 2.51
C GLU A 117 0.98 -21.73 3.50
N PHE A 118 1.05 -23.05 3.30
CA PHE A 118 0.49 -24.01 4.24
C PHE A 118 1.06 -23.82 5.65
N LEU A 119 2.38 -23.68 5.77
CA LEU A 119 3.04 -23.46 7.06
C LEU A 119 2.56 -22.18 7.75
N ARG A 120 2.38 -21.09 7.00
CA ARG A 120 1.83 -19.83 7.54
C ARG A 120 0.43 -20.04 8.10
N LEU A 121 -0.48 -20.62 7.32
CA LEU A 121 -1.87 -20.85 7.72
C LEU A 121 -1.97 -21.81 8.91
N ALA A 122 -1.19 -22.89 8.90
CA ALA A 122 -1.16 -23.88 9.97
C ALA A 122 -0.61 -23.30 11.28
N ALA A 123 0.41 -22.43 11.22
CA ALA A 123 0.95 -21.74 12.38
C ALA A 123 -0.07 -20.79 13.03
N VAL A 124 -0.82 -20.02 12.21
CA VAL A 124 -1.90 -19.15 12.70
C VAL A 124 -2.98 -19.98 13.40
N GLU A 125 -3.37 -21.11 12.81
CA GLU A 125 -4.36 -22.01 13.41
C GLU A 125 -3.85 -22.66 14.71
N LEU A 126 -2.58 -23.06 14.78
CA LEU A 126 -1.97 -23.56 16.01
C LEU A 126 -2.01 -22.49 17.12
N TYR A 127 -1.68 -21.24 16.81
CA TYR A 127 -1.76 -20.16 17.79
C TYR A 127 -3.19 -19.95 18.29
N ARG A 128 -4.21 -20.04 17.43
CA ARG A 128 -5.61 -19.94 17.86
C ARG A 128 -6.03 -21.02 18.86
N ARG A 129 -5.42 -22.20 18.80
CA ARG A 129 -5.74 -23.34 19.67
C ARG A 129 -4.93 -23.35 20.96
N ASP A 130 -3.62 -23.19 20.82
CA ASP A 130 -2.66 -23.46 21.90
C ASP A 130 -2.06 -22.15 22.47
N GLY A 131 -2.34 -21.00 21.85
CA GLY A 131 -1.85 -19.69 22.29
C GLY A 131 -0.33 -19.63 22.39
N THR A 132 0.18 -19.28 23.56
CA THR A 132 1.61 -19.11 23.82
C THR A 132 2.42 -20.38 23.64
N GLU A 133 1.84 -21.56 23.87
CA GLU A 133 2.51 -22.85 23.69
C GLU A 133 2.87 -23.11 22.22
N ALA A 134 2.05 -22.60 21.29
CA ALA A 134 2.35 -22.69 19.86
C ALA A 134 3.64 -21.96 19.49
N TYR A 135 3.87 -20.77 20.07
CA TYR A 135 5.10 -20.00 19.85
C TYR A 135 6.32 -20.73 20.42
N THR A 136 6.23 -21.26 21.64
CA THR A 136 7.33 -22.03 22.25
C THR A 136 7.68 -23.26 21.43
N TRP A 137 6.67 -23.98 20.93
CA TRP A 137 6.87 -25.12 20.04
C TRP A 137 7.52 -24.70 18.69
N ALA A 138 7.03 -23.62 18.07
CA ALA A 138 7.59 -23.10 16.83
C ALA A 138 9.07 -22.69 17.01
N ALA A 139 9.39 -21.97 18.09
CA ALA A 139 10.75 -21.55 18.43
C ALA A 139 11.70 -22.73 18.70
N ALA A 140 11.20 -23.88 19.14
CA ALA A 140 11.97 -25.10 19.33
C ALA A 140 12.19 -25.91 18.04
N THR A 141 11.61 -25.50 16.91
CA THR A 141 11.76 -26.21 15.63
C THR A 141 13.22 -26.18 15.16
N PRO A 142 13.85 -27.33 14.84
CA PRO A 142 15.28 -27.38 14.51
C PRO A 142 15.67 -26.58 13.25
N SER A 143 14.87 -26.71 12.19
CA SER A 143 15.10 -26.00 10.93
C SER A 143 14.90 -24.50 11.11
N ARG A 144 15.93 -23.71 10.81
CA ARG A 144 15.89 -22.25 10.88
C ARG A 144 14.82 -21.66 9.97
N ALA A 145 14.79 -22.05 8.69
CA ALA A 145 13.83 -21.52 7.72
C ALA A 145 12.37 -21.81 8.12
N VAL A 146 12.10 -23.04 8.61
CA VAL A 146 10.76 -23.41 9.07
C VAL A 146 10.40 -22.67 10.37
N ARG A 147 11.34 -22.62 11.33
CA ARG A 147 11.18 -21.88 12.59
C ARG A 147 10.85 -20.40 12.35
N GLU A 148 11.55 -19.75 11.42
CA GLU A 148 11.29 -18.35 11.06
C GLU A 148 9.87 -18.18 10.51
N ILE A 149 9.43 -19.02 9.56
CA ILE A 149 8.06 -18.94 9.00
C ILE A 149 7.00 -19.14 10.08
N LEU A 150 7.16 -20.16 10.93
CA LEU A 150 6.19 -20.49 11.98
C LEU A 150 6.12 -19.36 13.03
N SER A 151 7.27 -18.96 13.59
CA SER A 151 7.33 -17.91 14.61
C SER A 151 6.84 -16.57 14.07
N HIS A 152 7.21 -16.19 12.84
CA HIS A 152 6.73 -14.98 12.17
C HIS A 152 5.20 -15.00 12.06
N SER A 153 4.62 -16.09 11.55
CA SER A 153 3.18 -16.21 11.36
C SER A 153 2.40 -16.15 12.69
N ILE A 154 2.95 -16.75 13.74
CA ILE A 154 2.37 -16.68 15.09
C ILE A 154 2.46 -15.27 15.67
N ILE A 155 3.59 -14.58 15.51
CA ILE A 155 3.76 -13.18 15.95
C ILE A 155 2.72 -12.28 15.27
N ILE A 156 2.53 -12.42 13.96
CA ILE A 156 1.51 -11.66 13.21
C ILE A 156 0.10 -11.94 13.72
N ALA A 157 -0.25 -13.21 13.94
CA ALA A 157 -1.56 -13.58 14.47
C ALA A 157 -1.78 -12.98 15.87
N ALA A 158 -0.78 -13.12 16.74
CA ALA A 158 -0.79 -12.56 18.08
C ALA A 158 -0.77 -11.02 18.07
N ALA A 159 -0.20 -10.36 17.05
CA ALA A 159 -0.21 -8.90 16.95
C ALA A 159 -1.64 -8.36 16.90
N ALA A 160 -2.53 -9.08 16.21
CA ALA A 160 -3.94 -8.76 16.23
C ALA A 160 -4.47 -8.91 17.65
N ASP A 161 -4.42 -10.09 18.27
CA ASP A 161 -5.17 -10.42 19.50
C ASP A 161 -4.49 -10.00 20.82
N GLU A 162 -3.18 -10.18 20.92
CA GLU A 162 -2.32 -9.95 22.10
C GLU A 162 -1.09 -9.08 21.76
N PRO A 163 -1.27 -7.80 21.42
CA PRO A 163 -0.23 -6.96 20.82
C PRO A 163 1.03 -6.77 21.69
N LEU A 164 0.88 -6.70 23.02
CA LEU A 164 2.01 -6.56 23.95
C LEU A 164 2.88 -7.81 23.98
N LEU A 165 2.24 -8.99 23.95
CA LEU A 165 2.95 -10.26 23.95
C LEU A 165 3.66 -10.47 22.61
N ALA A 166 2.97 -10.20 21.51
CA ALA A 166 3.52 -10.27 20.17
C ALA A 166 4.73 -9.32 20.00
N LYS A 167 4.68 -8.09 20.54
CA LYS A 167 5.83 -7.18 20.55
C LYS A 167 7.03 -7.76 21.29
N LYS A 168 6.81 -8.38 22.45
CA LYS A 168 7.88 -9.03 23.22
C LYS A 168 8.56 -10.16 22.43
N TRP A 169 7.77 -10.95 21.70
CA TRP A 169 8.31 -11.98 20.81
C TRP A 169 9.04 -11.38 19.61
N LEU A 170 8.46 -10.35 18.99
CA LEU A 170 9.08 -9.61 17.89
C LEU A 170 10.47 -9.09 18.29
N ASP A 171 10.57 -8.41 19.43
CA ASP A 171 11.85 -7.86 19.93
C ASP A 171 12.91 -8.93 20.18
N HIS A 172 12.49 -10.15 20.52
CA HIS A 172 13.40 -11.29 20.66
C HIS A 172 13.89 -11.83 19.31
N CYS A 173 13.08 -11.69 18.24
CA CYS A 173 13.41 -12.14 16.88
C CYS A 173 14.11 -11.08 16.02
N VAL A 174 14.04 -9.79 16.38
CA VAL A 174 14.58 -8.64 15.64
C VAL A 174 16.08 -8.67 15.33
N PRO A 175 16.99 -9.31 16.11
CA PRO A 175 18.40 -9.40 15.71
C PRO A 175 18.61 -10.14 14.38
N GLU A 176 17.62 -10.92 13.92
CA GLU A 176 17.77 -11.86 12.80
C GLU A 176 16.79 -11.63 11.63
N THR A 177 15.87 -10.67 11.73
CA THR A 177 14.76 -10.50 10.76
C THR A 177 14.76 -9.16 10.04
N THR A 178 14.38 -9.21 8.76
CA THR A 178 14.29 -8.08 7.82
C THR A 178 13.08 -7.18 8.11
N GLY A 179 13.11 -5.93 7.64
CA GLY A 179 12.07 -4.92 7.90
C GLY A 179 10.64 -5.25 7.42
N SER A 180 10.42 -6.39 6.75
CA SER A 180 9.09 -6.85 6.35
C SER A 180 8.25 -7.37 7.53
N LEU A 181 8.88 -8.06 8.50
CA LEU A 181 8.15 -8.60 9.67
C LEU A 181 7.58 -7.46 10.54
N THR A 182 8.34 -6.39 10.75
CA THR A 182 7.84 -5.21 11.50
C THR A 182 6.62 -4.61 10.83
N TYR A 183 6.64 -4.49 9.49
CA TYR A 183 5.50 -3.98 8.73
C TYR A 183 4.27 -4.89 8.82
N GLU A 184 4.42 -6.21 8.67
CA GLU A 184 3.31 -7.18 8.77
C GLU A 184 2.72 -7.25 10.20
N PHE A 185 3.58 -7.12 11.22
CA PHE A 185 3.18 -6.99 12.62
C PHE A 185 2.33 -5.74 12.84
N GLU A 186 2.83 -4.58 12.41
CA GLU A 186 2.16 -3.29 12.51
C GLU A 186 0.79 -3.29 11.82
N GLU A 187 0.74 -3.81 10.59
CA GLU A 187 -0.50 -3.98 9.83
C GLU A 187 -1.53 -4.84 10.59
N SER A 188 -1.10 -5.97 11.13
CA SER A 188 -1.98 -6.91 11.84
C SER A 188 -2.45 -6.35 13.18
N LEU A 189 -1.57 -5.65 13.88
CA LEU A 189 -1.87 -4.96 15.12
C LEU A 189 -2.99 -3.93 14.92
N ILE A 190 -2.87 -3.08 13.90
CA ILE A 190 -3.88 -2.07 13.64
C ILE A 190 -5.20 -2.69 13.20
N LYS A 191 -5.17 -3.68 12.30
CA LYS A 191 -6.39 -4.39 11.91
C LYS A 191 -7.10 -5.02 13.12
N GLY A 192 -6.35 -5.61 14.05
CA GLY A 192 -6.89 -6.16 15.30
C GLY A 192 -7.47 -5.09 16.21
N ALA A 193 -6.74 -3.99 16.42
CA ALA A 193 -7.17 -2.87 17.25
C ALA A 193 -8.49 -2.25 16.76
N LEU A 194 -8.58 -2.03 15.44
CA LEU A 194 -9.78 -1.50 14.80
C LEU A 194 -10.98 -2.43 14.97
N LYS A 195 -10.78 -3.76 14.94
CA LYS A 195 -11.84 -4.74 15.19
C LYS A 195 -12.31 -4.77 16.65
N ARG A 196 -11.42 -4.60 17.64
CA ARG A 196 -11.76 -4.68 19.07
C ARG A 196 -12.37 -3.42 19.65
N GLY A 197 -11.86 -2.25 19.25
CA GLY A 197 -12.22 -0.98 19.88
C GLY A 197 -12.15 0.22 18.94
N GLY A 198 -12.08 -0.03 17.63
CA GLY A 198 -12.02 1.01 16.61
C GLY A 198 -10.79 1.91 16.71
N PRO A 199 -10.89 3.14 16.19
CA PRO A 199 -9.80 4.13 16.19
C PRO A 199 -9.13 4.41 17.53
N LYS A 200 -9.89 4.47 18.63
CA LYS A 200 -9.37 4.82 19.96
C LYS A 200 -8.41 3.75 20.47
N GLU A 201 -8.73 2.49 20.25
CA GLU A 201 -7.88 1.37 20.66
C GLU A 201 -6.58 1.34 19.83
N ALA A 202 -6.67 1.61 18.52
CA ALA A 202 -5.48 1.73 17.67
C ALA A 202 -4.54 2.83 18.18
N ALA A 203 -5.07 4.01 18.51
CA ALA A 203 -4.27 5.12 19.05
C ALA A 203 -3.62 4.79 20.40
N ARG A 204 -4.35 4.12 21.28
CA ARG A 204 -3.82 3.66 22.57
C ARG A 204 -2.64 2.71 22.36
N LEU A 205 -2.76 1.74 21.44
CA LEU A 205 -1.72 0.76 21.18
C LEU A 205 -0.48 1.36 20.52
N ILE A 206 -0.67 2.30 19.57
CA ILE A 206 0.44 3.03 18.95
C ILE A 206 1.26 3.79 19.99
N GLY A 207 0.58 4.53 20.89
CA GLY A 207 1.27 5.25 21.96
C GLY A 207 1.93 4.32 22.98
N LEU A 208 1.31 3.18 23.30
CA LEU A 208 1.84 2.20 24.24
C LEU A 208 3.08 1.47 23.72
N LEU A 209 3.16 1.25 22.40
CA LEU A 209 4.24 0.51 21.75
C LEU A 209 5.31 1.40 21.09
N ASP A 210 5.17 2.73 21.22
CA ASP A 210 6.06 3.74 20.64
C ASP A 210 6.31 3.56 19.12
N LEU A 211 5.24 3.25 18.37
CA LEU A 211 5.31 2.99 16.92
C LEU A 211 5.32 4.32 16.12
N LYS A 212 6.48 4.97 16.03
CA LYS A 212 6.63 6.32 15.44
C LYS A 212 6.51 6.38 13.91
N ASP A 213 6.89 5.31 13.22
CA ASP A 213 6.93 5.25 11.74
C ASP A 213 5.85 4.33 11.16
N LEU A 214 4.77 4.13 11.92
CA LEU A 214 3.69 3.23 11.53
C LEU A 214 3.09 3.66 10.18
N ARG A 215 3.14 2.74 9.21
CA ARG A 215 2.44 2.88 7.93
C ARG A 215 1.17 2.07 7.95
N LEU A 216 0.03 2.74 7.83
CA LEU A 216 -1.23 2.02 7.72
C LEU A 216 -1.32 1.27 6.39
N PRO A 217 -1.75 0.00 6.42
CA PRO A 217 -1.87 -0.82 5.23
C PRO A 217 -2.89 -0.20 4.27
N ALA A 218 -2.61 -0.31 2.96
CA ALA A 218 -3.55 0.03 1.89
C ALA A 218 -4.66 -1.04 1.75
N SER A 219 -5.16 -1.58 2.85
CA SER A 219 -6.19 -2.61 2.86
C SER A 219 -7.55 -2.05 2.48
N HIS A 220 -8.40 -2.89 1.90
CA HIS A 220 -9.80 -2.57 1.64
C HIS A 220 -10.52 -2.35 2.98
N TYR A 221 -10.66 -1.09 3.38
CA TYR A 221 -11.48 -0.71 4.53
C TYR A 221 -12.93 -1.15 4.28
N PRO A 222 -13.68 -1.63 5.29
CA PRO A 222 -15.08 -2.01 5.09
C PRO A 222 -15.94 -0.78 4.76
N ASP A 223 -17.11 -0.98 4.17
CA ASP A 223 -18.08 0.10 3.95
C ASP A 223 -18.51 0.70 5.30
N GLY A 224 -18.64 2.03 5.34
CA GLY A 224 -18.98 2.76 6.57
C GLY A 224 -17.86 2.86 7.61
N TYR A 225 -16.62 2.50 7.26
CA TYR A 225 -15.47 2.66 8.15
C TYR A 225 -15.30 4.13 8.62
N ASP A 226 -15.10 4.33 9.93
CA ASP A 226 -14.95 5.64 10.56
C ASP A 226 -13.54 6.21 10.37
N PHE A 227 -13.26 6.69 9.15
CA PHE A 227 -11.99 7.35 8.84
C PHE A 227 -11.77 8.63 9.64
N LYS A 228 -12.84 9.38 9.93
CA LYS A 228 -12.76 10.60 10.74
C LYS A 228 -12.25 10.28 12.14
N GLY A 229 -12.85 9.29 12.80
CA GLY A 229 -12.40 8.82 14.11
C GLY A 229 -10.96 8.32 14.08
N LEU A 230 -10.55 7.60 13.02
CA LEU A 230 -9.16 7.18 12.83
C LEU A 230 -8.21 8.37 12.74
N TYR A 231 -8.52 9.33 11.88
CA TYR A 231 -7.71 10.51 11.66
C TYR A 231 -7.57 11.32 12.95
N SER A 232 -8.67 11.66 13.62
CA SER A 232 -8.63 12.42 14.88
C SER A 232 -7.87 11.70 16.00
N ALA A 233 -7.83 10.37 16.01
CA ALA A 233 -7.12 9.61 17.04
C ALA A 233 -5.60 9.55 16.80
N LEU A 234 -5.19 9.53 15.53
CA LEU A 234 -3.82 9.22 15.08
C LEU A 234 -3.08 10.34 14.36
N ALA A 235 -3.73 11.46 14.04
CA ALA A 235 -3.08 12.55 13.33
C ALA A 235 -1.85 13.05 14.09
N GLY A 236 -0.73 13.20 13.37
CA GLY A 236 0.57 13.55 13.94
C GLY A 236 1.29 12.45 14.72
N LYS A 237 0.69 11.26 14.87
CA LYS A 237 1.29 10.10 15.57
C LYS A 237 1.66 8.93 14.65
N ALA A 238 1.08 8.88 13.46
CA ALA A 238 1.30 7.82 12.48
C ALA A 238 1.18 8.37 11.04
N ASP A 239 1.76 7.67 10.07
CA ASP A 239 1.55 7.97 8.65
C ASP A 239 0.16 7.48 8.22
N LEU A 240 -0.75 8.45 8.04
CA LEU A 240 -2.12 8.21 7.63
C LEU A 240 -2.35 8.35 6.13
N SER A 241 -1.30 8.50 5.31
CA SER A 241 -1.44 8.76 3.87
C SER A 241 -2.29 7.71 3.14
N SER A 242 -2.09 6.42 3.41
CA SER A 242 -2.90 5.34 2.82
C SER A 242 -4.38 5.41 3.25
N ALA A 243 -4.65 5.62 4.54
CA ALA A 243 -6.00 5.68 5.09
C ALA A 243 -6.74 6.92 4.55
N LEU A 244 -6.05 8.05 4.48
CA LEU A 244 -6.57 9.29 3.95
C LEU A 244 -6.88 9.18 2.45
N GLY A 245 -6.03 8.49 1.68
CA GLY A 245 -6.32 8.20 0.28
C GLY A 245 -7.62 7.42 0.11
N HIS A 246 -7.83 6.36 0.90
CA HIS A 246 -9.08 5.57 0.86
C HIS A 246 -10.29 6.36 1.34
N TRP A 247 -10.14 7.19 2.38
CA TRP A 247 -11.19 8.09 2.82
C TRP A 247 -11.57 9.05 1.69
N ALA A 248 -10.57 9.69 1.06
CA ALA A 248 -10.77 10.65 -0.01
C ALA A 248 -11.43 10.05 -1.27
N MET A 249 -11.22 8.75 -1.54
CA MET A 249 -11.95 8.07 -2.61
C MET A 249 -13.46 8.01 -2.33
N ARG A 250 -13.88 7.92 -1.06
CA ARG A 250 -15.29 7.78 -0.64
C ARG A 250 -15.95 9.12 -0.32
N ASP A 251 -15.22 9.97 0.40
CA ASP A 251 -15.68 11.26 0.92
C ASP A 251 -14.50 12.26 0.92
N PRO A 252 -14.16 12.83 -0.25
CA PRO A 252 -13.04 13.74 -0.42
C PRO A 252 -13.22 15.06 0.34
N ASP A 253 -14.46 15.54 0.47
CA ASP A 253 -14.74 16.77 1.19
C ASP A 253 -14.62 16.57 2.70
N GLY A 254 -15.08 15.43 3.23
CA GLY A 254 -14.86 15.07 4.64
C GLY A 254 -13.38 14.87 4.97
N ALA A 255 -12.63 14.18 4.09
CA ALA A 255 -11.19 14.01 4.24
C ALA A 255 -10.45 15.35 4.22
N TRP A 256 -10.81 16.25 3.28
CA TRP A 256 -10.23 17.58 3.19
C TRP A 256 -10.55 18.45 4.41
N ALA A 257 -11.81 18.44 4.88
CA ALA A 257 -12.22 19.20 6.04
C ALA A 257 -11.42 18.82 7.29
N ALA A 258 -11.22 17.52 7.54
CA ALA A 258 -10.45 17.05 8.69
C ALA A 258 -8.96 17.43 8.62
N VAL A 259 -8.35 17.30 7.43
CA VAL A 259 -6.97 17.73 7.22
C VAL A 259 -6.83 19.24 7.41
N ARG A 260 -7.78 20.01 6.89
CA ARG A 260 -7.74 21.48 6.98
C ARG A 260 -7.86 21.97 8.42
N GLU A 261 -8.71 21.37 9.24
CA GLU A 261 -8.78 21.65 10.68
C GLU A 261 -7.42 21.44 11.35
N ASP A 262 -6.77 20.32 11.08
CA ASP A 262 -5.43 20.00 11.58
C ASP A 262 -4.34 20.98 11.09
N LEU A 263 -4.47 21.50 9.87
CA LEU A 263 -3.52 22.47 9.31
C LEU A 263 -3.65 23.87 9.92
N HIS A 264 -4.84 24.23 10.39
CA HIS A 264 -5.06 25.50 11.08
C HIS A 264 -4.50 25.49 12.51
N ASP A 265 -4.50 24.33 13.17
CA ASP A 265 -4.06 24.20 14.56
C ASP A 265 -2.54 24.03 14.72
N LYS A 266 -1.79 23.73 13.65
CA LYS A 266 -0.34 23.47 13.70
C LYS A 266 0.52 24.69 13.39
N SER A 267 1.61 24.84 14.15
CA SER A 267 2.59 25.92 13.95
C SER A 267 3.31 25.82 12.60
N LEU A 268 3.75 26.96 12.06
CA LEU A 268 4.37 27.14 10.74
C LEU A 268 5.51 26.17 10.39
N THR A 269 6.20 25.59 11.37
CA THR A 269 7.29 24.62 11.16
C THR A 269 6.84 23.19 10.80
N GLU A 270 5.58 22.82 11.04
CA GLU A 270 5.01 21.49 10.73
C GLU A 270 4.23 21.43 9.40
N LYS A 271 4.15 22.55 8.65
CA LYS A 271 3.46 22.64 7.35
C LYS A 271 4.02 21.74 6.24
N VAL A 272 5.15 21.07 6.50
CA VAL A 272 5.87 20.20 5.54
C VAL A 272 5.03 18.99 5.08
N ASP A 273 3.94 18.66 5.77
CA ASP A 273 3.03 17.58 5.33
C ASP A 273 1.71 18.06 4.71
N ALA A 274 1.44 19.37 4.68
CA ALA A 274 0.20 19.91 4.11
C ALA A 274 0.09 19.61 2.61
N GLY A 275 1.16 19.84 1.85
CA GLY A 275 1.18 19.62 0.41
C GLY A 275 1.12 18.15 0.03
N LYS A 276 1.81 17.27 0.75
CA LYS A 276 1.69 15.81 0.58
C LYS A 276 0.26 15.34 0.84
N THR A 277 -0.32 15.78 1.95
CA THR A 277 -1.67 15.38 2.38
C THR A 277 -2.73 15.84 1.37
N PHE A 278 -2.66 17.11 0.95
CA PHE A 278 -3.48 17.64 -0.13
C PHE A 278 -3.32 16.82 -1.42
N THR A 279 -2.08 16.51 -1.79
CA THR A 279 -1.81 15.76 -3.02
C THR A 279 -2.35 14.34 -2.96
N THR A 280 -2.27 13.68 -1.81
CA THR A 280 -2.87 12.35 -1.59
C THR A 280 -4.38 12.39 -1.82
N ILE A 281 -5.09 13.39 -1.28
CA ILE A 281 -6.54 13.54 -1.46
C ILE A 281 -6.87 13.84 -2.93
N LEU A 282 -6.13 14.74 -3.57
CA LEU A 282 -6.31 15.06 -4.99
C LEU A 282 -6.13 13.82 -5.88
N GLN A 283 -5.09 13.02 -5.63
CA GLN A 283 -4.85 11.78 -6.37
C GLN A 283 -6.00 10.78 -6.19
N ALA A 284 -6.46 10.58 -4.95
CA ALA A 284 -7.60 9.72 -4.66
C ALA A 284 -8.87 10.17 -5.39
N ARG A 285 -9.16 11.48 -5.40
CA ARG A 285 -10.30 12.04 -6.12
C ARG A 285 -10.19 11.82 -7.63
N LEU A 286 -9.02 12.06 -8.21
CA LEU A 286 -8.77 11.86 -9.65
C LEU A 286 -8.87 10.39 -10.07
N LEU A 287 -8.53 9.46 -9.18
CA LEU A 287 -8.68 8.02 -9.43
C LEU A 287 -10.15 7.57 -9.35
N HIS A 288 -10.97 8.20 -8.52
CA HIS A 288 -12.37 7.80 -8.33
C HIS A 288 -13.34 8.46 -9.31
N ASN A 289 -13.15 9.74 -9.65
CA ASN A 289 -14.11 10.52 -10.45
C ASN A 289 -13.49 11.15 -11.72
N ASP A 290 -12.35 10.59 -12.15
CA ASP A 290 -11.57 11.05 -13.29
C ASP A 290 -11.12 12.53 -13.21
N ALA A 291 -10.50 13.00 -14.29
CA ALA A 291 -10.01 14.36 -14.43
C ALA A 291 -11.15 15.41 -14.40
N ALA A 292 -12.34 15.05 -14.88
CA ALA A 292 -13.46 15.99 -15.05
C ALA A 292 -13.95 16.58 -13.72
N GLU A 293 -14.02 15.77 -12.67
CA GLU A 293 -14.44 16.23 -11.35
C GLU A 293 -13.25 16.49 -10.41
N GLY A 294 -12.18 15.71 -10.51
CA GLY A 294 -11.04 15.84 -9.60
C GLY A 294 -10.23 17.12 -9.81
N ILE A 295 -10.13 17.62 -11.05
CA ILE A 295 -9.37 18.85 -11.34
C ILE A 295 -10.07 20.09 -10.80
N PRO A 296 -11.36 20.36 -11.10
CA PRO A 296 -12.06 21.51 -10.52
C PRO A 296 -12.05 21.48 -8.99
N TRP A 297 -12.22 20.31 -8.40
CA TRP A 297 -12.11 20.14 -6.95
C TRP A 297 -10.71 20.53 -6.44
N GLY A 298 -9.66 19.99 -7.06
CA GLY A 298 -8.28 20.25 -6.66
C GLY A 298 -7.89 21.71 -6.77
N THR A 299 -8.28 22.40 -7.85
CA THR A 299 -7.96 23.82 -8.02
C THR A 299 -8.74 24.70 -7.07
N ALA A 300 -10.01 24.38 -6.80
CA ALA A 300 -10.81 25.08 -5.80
C ALA A 300 -10.20 24.97 -4.40
N ARG A 301 -9.80 23.75 -3.99
CA ARG A 301 -9.15 23.54 -2.67
C ARG A 301 -7.75 24.14 -2.58
N LEU A 302 -6.97 24.14 -3.68
CA LEU A 302 -5.67 24.84 -3.70
C LEU A 302 -5.83 26.35 -3.48
N ALA A 303 -6.91 26.95 -3.98
CA ALA A 303 -7.19 28.37 -3.80
C ALA A 303 -7.54 28.75 -2.34
N GLU A 304 -7.93 27.79 -1.49
CA GLU A 304 -8.15 28.01 -0.05
C GLU A 304 -6.85 28.28 0.71
N PHE A 305 -5.70 27.85 0.17
CA PHE A 305 -4.41 28.12 0.80
C PHE A 305 -3.95 29.57 0.59
N PRO A 306 -3.24 30.16 1.58
CA PRO A 306 -2.57 31.44 1.40
C PRO A 306 -1.63 31.41 0.19
N PRO A 307 -1.57 32.49 -0.63
CA PRO A 307 -0.73 32.52 -1.84
C PRO A 307 0.75 32.15 -1.60
N GLU A 308 1.29 32.48 -0.43
CA GLU A 308 2.65 32.18 -0.01
C GLU A 308 2.92 30.67 0.24
N ASP A 309 1.90 29.89 0.58
CA ASP A 309 2.01 28.46 0.86
C ASP A 309 1.85 27.59 -0.41
N ARG A 310 1.15 28.12 -1.43
CA ARG A 310 0.85 27.39 -2.69
C ARG A 310 2.09 26.87 -3.43
N PRO A 311 3.23 27.60 -3.52
CA PRO A 311 4.42 27.07 -4.15
C PRO A 311 4.94 25.78 -3.53
N GLY A 312 4.85 25.62 -2.21
CA GLY A 312 5.21 24.39 -1.51
C GLY A 312 4.31 23.22 -1.91
N ILE A 313 3.00 23.48 -1.98
CA ILE A 313 2.00 22.47 -2.37
C ILE A 313 2.18 22.06 -3.83
N LEU A 314 2.36 23.02 -4.74
CA LEU A 314 2.62 22.74 -6.15
C LEU A 314 3.92 21.96 -6.34
N LYS A 315 4.92 22.17 -5.48
CA LYS A 315 6.14 21.37 -5.46
C LYS A 315 5.88 19.93 -5.04
N ASP A 316 5.01 19.70 -4.04
CA ASP A 316 4.63 18.35 -3.64
C ASP A 316 3.82 17.64 -4.72
N ILE A 317 2.90 18.36 -5.39
CA ILE A 317 2.20 17.86 -6.58
C ILE A 317 3.20 17.45 -7.64
N ALA A 318 4.14 18.34 -8.01
CA ALA A 318 5.20 18.09 -8.98
C ALA A 318 6.03 16.84 -8.64
N SER A 319 6.42 16.70 -7.37
CA SER A 319 7.28 15.61 -6.88
C SER A 319 6.57 14.26 -6.79
N THR A 320 5.27 14.26 -6.51
CA THR A 320 4.45 13.05 -6.43
C THR A 320 3.70 12.77 -7.75
N THR A 321 3.95 13.57 -8.80
CA THR A 321 3.32 13.41 -10.13
C THR A 321 3.51 12.03 -10.73
N GLY A 322 4.45 11.20 -10.24
CA GLY A 322 4.54 9.75 -10.51
C GLY A 322 3.19 9.08 -10.78
N ARG A 323 2.16 9.50 -10.04
CA ARG A 323 0.80 8.95 -10.06
C ARG A 323 -0.23 9.69 -10.93
N LEU A 324 0.06 10.91 -11.42
CA LEU A 324 -0.83 11.65 -12.32
C LEU A 324 -0.51 11.35 -13.78
N SER A 325 -1.52 11.13 -14.62
CA SER A 325 -1.30 11.03 -16.07
C SER A 325 -0.84 12.39 -16.64
N SER A 326 -0.12 12.40 -17.77
CA SER A 326 0.22 13.67 -18.44
C SER A 326 -1.01 14.49 -18.79
N TYR A 327 -2.10 13.81 -19.21
CA TYR A 327 -3.39 14.45 -19.49
C TYR A 327 -3.98 15.14 -18.25
N SER A 328 -4.05 14.44 -17.12
CA SER A 328 -4.58 15.00 -15.86
C SER A 328 -3.73 16.18 -15.38
N LEU A 329 -2.40 16.10 -15.55
CA LEU A 329 -1.50 17.18 -15.16
C LEU A 329 -1.64 18.41 -16.07
N THR A 330 -1.77 18.23 -17.39
CA THR A 330 -2.06 19.32 -18.33
C THR A 330 -3.38 19.99 -18.00
N ALA A 331 -4.45 19.22 -17.83
CA ALA A 331 -5.76 19.76 -17.50
C ALA A 331 -5.76 20.47 -16.14
N PHE A 332 -5.00 19.96 -15.16
CA PHE A 332 -4.80 20.63 -13.87
C PHE A 332 -4.07 21.96 -14.06
N ALA A 333 -2.96 21.98 -14.81
CA ALA A 333 -2.21 23.20 -15.10
C ALA A 333 -3.06 24.25 -15.82
N VAL A 334 -3.90 23.86 -16.78
CA VAL A 334 -4.85 24.76 -17.47
C VAL A 334 -5.87 25.35 -16.50
N ALA A 335 -6.33 24.60 -15.51
CA ALA A 335 -7.28 25.07 -14.52
C ALA A 335 -6.66 25.97 -13.43
N LEU A 336 -5.33 26.02 -13.31
CA LEU A 336 -4.63 26.90 -12.37
C LEU A 336 -4.66 28.38 -12.80
N SER A 337 -4.51 29.27 -11.81
CA SER A 337 -4.22 30.68 -12.04
C SER A 337 -2.90 30.83 -12.82
N PRO A 338 -2.71 31.93 -13.58
CA PRO A 338 -1.46 32.14 -14.33
C PRO A 338 -0.21 32.08 -13.45
N THR A 339 -0.29 32.59 -12.22
CA THR A 339 0.80 32.56 -11.23
C THR A 339 1.10 31.13 -10.78
N ASP A 340 0.08 30.38 -10.36
CA ASP A 340 0.24 29.00 -9.87
C ASP A 340 0.70 28.06 -10.99
N ARG A 341 0.19 28.25 -12.22
CA ARG A 341 0.62 27.51 -13.41
C ARG A 341 2.11 27.75 -13.71
N ASN A 342 2.54 29.00 -13.65
CA ASN A 342 3.96 29.36 -13.82
C ASN A 342 4.83 28.76 -12.71
N THR A 343 4.37 28.79 -11.46
CA THR A 343 5.09 28.14 -10.35
C THR A 343 5.21 26.63 -10.55
N LEU A 344 4.12 25.95 -10.92
CA LEU A 344 4.12 24.51 -11.20
C LEU A 344 5.10 24.15 -12.33
N ALA A 345 5.07 24.90 -13.43
CA ALA A 345 6.00 24.73 -14.54
C ALA A 345 7.45 24.89 -14.08
N GLY A 346 7.75 25.97 -13.34
CA GLY A 346 9.09 26.23 -12.82
C GLY A 346 9.62 25.11 -11.92
N VAL A 347 8.75 24.46 -11.13
CA VAL A 347 9.15 23.29 -10.33
C VAL A 347 9.44 22.07 -11.22
N LEU A 348 8.53 21.74 -12.15
CA LEU A 348 8.67 20.56 -13.01
C LEU A 348 9.90 20.63 -13.92
N VAL A 349 10.21 21.81 -14.44
CA VAL A 349 11.37 22.03 -15.32
C VAL A 349 12.69 21.90 -14.54
N LYS A 350 12.72 22.14 -13.22
CA LYS A 350 13.92 21.92 -12.39
C LYS A 350 14.18 20.46 -12.04
N GLN A 351 13.14 19.61 -12.05
CA GLN A 351 13.25 18.21 -11.61
C GLN A 351 13.74 17.26 -12.72
N HIS A 352 13.46 17.53 -14.00
CA HIS A 352 13.86 16.71 -15.18
C HIS A 352 13.45 15.22 -15.18
N HIS A 353 12.87 14.69 -14.10
CA HIS A 353 12.60 13.27 -13.92
C HIS A 353 11.44 12.73 -14.77
N ASN A 354 10.57 13.61 -15.30
CA ASN A 354 9.49 13.21 -16.21
C ASN A 354 9.26 14.23 -17.33
N ARG A 355 10.04 14.08 -18.41
CA ARG A 355 10.04 14.99 -19.58
C ARG A 355 8.66 15.20 -20.17
N GLU A 356 7.90 14.12 -20.42
CA GLU A 356 6.58 14.22 -21.05
C GLU A 356 5.61 15.04 -20.20
N ARG A 357 5.61 14.87 -18.88
CA ARG A 357 4.78 15.66 -17.96
C ARG A 357 5.22 17.12 -17.90
N THR A 358 6.53 17.37 -17.84
CA THR A 358 7.07 18.72 -17.89
C THR A 358 6.67 19.43 -19.18
N TYR A 359 6.76 18.76 -20.34
CA TYR A 359 6.31 19.32 -21.61
C TYR A 359 4.80 19.56 -21.63
N ALA A 360 4.00 18.62 -21.14
CA ALA A 360 2.56 18.75 -21.04
C ALA A 360 2.11 19.99 -20.25
N VAL A 361 2.88 20.42 -19.25
CA VAL A 361 2.63 21.65 -18.49
C VAL A 361 3.18 22.88 -19.21
N LEU A 362 4.40 22.79 -19.76
CA LEU A 362 5.00 23.89 -20.55
C LEU A 362 4.12 24.29 -21.76
N GLU A 363 3.46 23.32 -22.40
CA GLU A 363 2.51 23.55 -23.51
C GLU A 363 1.29 24.39 -23.11
N THR A 364 0.99 24.49 -21.81
CA THR A 364 -0.14 25.29 -21.30
C THR A 364 0.22 26.74 -21.03
N LEU A 365 1.49 27.12 -21.17
CA LEU A 365 1.99 28.47 -20.92
C LEU A 365 1.97 29.33 -22.19
N PRO A 366 1.82 30.66 -22.06
CA PRO A 366 2.18 31.58 -23.12
C PRO A 366 3.64 31.35 -23.57
N ARG A 367 3.94 31.51 -24.87
CA ARG A 367 5.26 31.23 -25.44
C ARG A 367 6.40 31.94 -24.70
N ALA A 368 6.18 33.19 -24.30
CA ALA A 368 7.18 33.97 -23.56
C ALA A 368 7.51 33.35 -22.18
N ASP A 369 6.51 32.92 -21.43
CA ASP A 369 6.66 32.30 -20.11
C ASP A 369 7.34 30.92 -20.24
N MET A 370 6.92 30.13 -21.23
CA MET A 370 7.55 28.84 -21.56
C MET A 370 9.06 29.01 -21.82
N LEU A 371 9.44 29.97 -22.67
CA LEU A 371 10.85 30.28 -22.98
C LEU A 371 11.61 30.74 -21.74
N LEU A 372 10.97 31.55 -20.87
CA LEU A 372 11.58 31.99 -19.62
C LEU A 372 11.91 30.82 -18.68
N HIS A 373 11.00 29.85 -18.51
CA HIS A 373 11.26 28.66 -17.68
C HIS A 373 12.35 27.78 -18.27
N LEU A 374 12.36 27.60 -19.59
CA LEU A 374 13.43 26.86 -20.28
C LEU A 374 14.78 27.55 -20.10
N ALA A 375 14.85 28.88 -20.24
CA ALA A 375 16.08 29.66 -20.05
C ALA A 375 16.59 29.56 -18.60
N ASN A 376 15.71 29.77 -17.61
CA ASN A 376 16.06 29.66 -16.20
C ASN A 376 16.57 28.25 -15.83
N SER A 377 15.96 27.20 -16.38
CA SER A 377 16.44 25.84 -16.14
C SER A 377 17.74 25.56 -16.88
N TYR A 378 17.89 26.06 -18.11
CA TYR A 378 19.14 25.89 -18.85
C TYR A 378 20.30 26.50 -18.07
N ASP A 379 20.13 27.71 -17.55
CA ASP A 379 21.12 28.40 -16.72
C ASP A 379 21.50 27.59 -15.47
N VAL A 380 20.51 27.13 -14.69
CA VAL A 380 20.71 26.27 -13.50
C VAL A 380 21.48 24.99 -13.83
N HIS A 381 21.34 24.46 -15.05
CA HIS A 381 21.99 23.23 -15.49
C HIS A 381 23.17 23.43 -16.44
N ARG A 382 23.54 24.68 -16.76
CA ARG A 382 24.52 25.04 -17.79
C ARG A 382 25.87 24.37 -17.57
N SER A 383 26.39 24.48 -16.35
CA SER A 383 27.64 23.83 -15.95
C SER A 383 27.62 22.31 -16.13
N ARG A 384 26.46 21.66 -15.99
CA ARG A 384 26.32 20.20 -16.20
C ARG A 384 26.22 19.87 -17.68
N ILE A 385 25.53 20.70 -18.47
CA ILE A 385 25.34 20.51 -19.90
C ILE A 385 26.67 20.68 -20.65
N ASP A 386 27.41 21.74 -20.33
CA ASP A 386 28.68 22.09 -20.98
C ASP A 386 29.78 21.04 -20.69
N LEU A 387 29.71 20.36 -19.54
CA LEU A 387 30.65 19.30 -19.15
C LEU A 387 30.27 17.91 -19.70
N ALA A 388 29.05 17.72 -20.23
CA ALA A 388 28.56 16.44 -20.72
C ALA A 388 29.46 15.77 -21.80
N PRO A 389 29.98 16.52 -22.81
CA PRO A 389 30.79 15.93 -23.86
C PRO A 389 32.15 15.42 -23.36
N ALA A 390 32.75 16.10 -22.39
CA ALA A 390 34.06 15.74 -21.83
C ALA A 390 33.99 14.58 -20.84
N ALA A 391 32.90 14.49 -20.07
CA ALA A 391 32.73 13.46 -19.04
C ALA A 391 32.37 12.08 -19.61
N ALA A 392 31.70 12.01 -20.76
CA ALA A 392 31.32 10.76 -21.43
C ALA A 392 32.52 9.98 -22.00
N VAL A 393 33.64 10.66 -22.24
CA VAL A 393 34.87 10.05 -22.81
C VAL A 393 35.72 9.40 -21.71
N ASN A 394 35.71 9.94 -20.49
CA ASN A 394 36.69 9.59 -19.45
C ASN A 394 36.10 8.82 -18.25
N ASN A 395 34.78 8.79 -18.07
CA ASN A 395 34.15 8.10 -16.95
C ASN A 395 32.99 7.20 -17.42
N PRO A 396 32.90 5.94 -16.94
CA PRO A 396 31.73 5.12 -17.20
C PRO A 396 30.46 5.79 -16.64
N PRO A 397 29.29 5.61 -17.28
CA PRO A 397 28.02 6.28 -16.96
C PRO A 397 27.38 5.85 -15.62
N THR A 398 28.19 5.37 -14.68
CA THR A 398 27.77 4.95 -13.34
C THR A 398 27.71 6.09 -12.34
N SER A 399 28.43 7.20 -12.57
CA SER A 399 28.36 8.34 -11.66
C SER A 399 27.04 9.11 -11.82
N ARG A 400 26.42 9.45 -10.68
CA ARG A 400 25.14 10.19 -10.61
C ARG A 400 25.18 11.51 -11.39
N HIS A 401 26.35 12.16 -11.40
CA HIS A 401 26.58 13.43 -12.08
C HIS A 401 26.55 13.31 -13.62
N VAL A 402 27.18 12.27 -14.19
CA VAL A 402 27.17 12.03 -15.64
C VAL A 402 25.76 11.71 -16.14
N ARG A 403 24.98 10.94 -15.37
CA ARG A 403 23.56 10.66 -15.70
C ARG A 403 22.70 11.92 -15.69
N SER A 404 22.79 12.73 -14.63
CA SER A 404 22.04 13.98 -14.52
C SER A 404 22.38 14.98 -15.63
N SER A 405 23.66 15.06 -16.02
CA SER A 405 24.13 15.90 -17.13
C SER A 405 23.54 15.45 -18.48
N ALA A 406 23.65 14.15 -18.80
CA ALA A 406 23.09 13.60 -20.03
C ALA A 406 21.55 13.73 -20.11
N GLU A 407 20.86 13.58 -18.98
CA GLU A 407 19.41 13.80 -18.87
C GLU A 407 19.02 15.25 -19.16
N ALA A 408 19.73 16.21 -18.57
CA ALA A 408 19.50 17.64 -18.83
C ALA A 408 19.74 17.99 -20.30
N SER A 409 20.86 17.55 -20.90
CA SER A 409 21.14 17.79 -22.32
C SER A 409 20.08 17.20 -23.25
N ARG A 410 19.59 15.99 -22.94
CA ARG A 410 18.49 15.36 -23.70
C ARG A 410 17.18 16.13 -23.54
N PHE A 411 16.86 16.58 -22.33
CA PHE A 411 15.67 17.40 -22.08
C PHE A 411 15.68 18.67 -22.94
N PHE A 412 16.78 19.42 -23.00
CA PHE A 412 16.83 20.63 -23.82
C PHE A 412 16.81 20.34 -25.32
N ALA A 413 17.51 19.32 -25.81
CA ALA A 413 17.45 18.93 -27.23
C ALA A 413 16.04 18.52 -27.66
N ASP A 414 15.33 17.77 -26.80
CA ASP A 414 13.93 17.40 -27.04
C ASP A 414 13.01 18.63 -26.99
N ALA A 415 13.24 19.57 -26.06
CA ALA A 415 12.47 20.81 -25.96
C ALA A 415 12.65 21.69 -27.21
N GLU A 416 13.89 21.85 -27.70
CA GLU A 416 14.20 22.56 -28.95
C GLU A 416 13.36 22.02 -30.11
N LYS A 417 13.31 20.68 -30.25
CA LYS A 417 12.53 20.00 -31.28
C LYS A 417 11.02 20.10 -31.05
N ARG A 418 10.55 19.83 -29.82
CA ARG A 418 9.13 19.74 -29.48
C ARG A 418 8.42 21.09 -29.62
N PHE A 419 9.06 22.16 -29.18
CA PHE A 419 8.49 23.50 -29.21
C PHE A 419 8.84 24.29 -30.48
N SER A 420 9.56 23.67 -31.42
CA SER A 420 10.05 24.29 -32.65
C SER A 420 10.72 25.64 -32.36
N LEU A 421 11.72 25.63 -31.48
CA LEU A 421 12.40 26.85 -31.05
C LEU A 421 13.23 27.43 -32.20
N THR A 422 13.13 28.74 -32.43
CA THR A 422 13.94 29.39 -33.47
C THR A 422 15.41 29.51 -33.03
N PRO A 423 16.36 29.66 -33.96
CA PRO A 423 17.76 29.90 -33.60
C PRO A 423 17.97 31.08 -32.63
N GLU A 424 17.17 32.14 -32.77
CA GLU A 424 17.23 33.33 -31.91
C GLU A 424 16.66 33.05 -30.51
N GLU A 425 15.63 32.22 -30.40
CA GLU A 425 15.09 31.78 -29.11
C GLU A 425 16.07 30.85 -28.39
N ILE A 426 16.70 29.91 -29.12
CA ILE A 426 17.74 29.03 -28.59
C ILE A 426 18.93 29.85 -28.12
N THR A 427 19.39 30.82 -28.92
CA THR A 427 20.49 31.72 -28.56
C THR A 427 20.13 32.52 -27.31
N ARG A 428 18.93 33.10 -27.23
CA ARG A 428 18.49 33.85 -26.04
C ARG A 428 18.38 32.96 -24.79
N MET A 429 17.85 31.75 -24.94
CA MET A 429 17.73 30.77 -23.86
C MET A 429 19.11 30.40 -23.28
N LYS A 430 20.12 30.22 -24.16
CA LYS A 430 21.49 29.86 -23.78
C LYS A 430 22.33 31.06 -23.30
N ALA A 431 21.96 32.27 -23.71
CA ALA A 431 22.63 33.52 -23.37
C ALA A 431 22.06 34.22 -22.13
N ALA A 432 21.08 33.62 -21.43
CA ALA A 432 20.49 34.20 -20.23
C ALA A 432 21.61 34.64 -19.25
N PRO A 433 21.61 35.91 -18.81
CA PRO A 433 22.72 36.49 -18.07
C PRO A 433 22.82 35.86 -16.68
N ASP A 434 24.05 35.67 -16.20
CA ASP A 434 24.36 35.40 -14.80
C ASP A 434 23.58 36.42 -13.94
N ARG A 435 22.55 35.96 -13.22
CA ARG A 435 21.76 36.78 -12.30
C ARG A 435 22.16 36.56 -10.87
#